data_AF-A0A7C4SQJ3-F1
#
_entry.id   AF-A0A7C4SQJ3-F1
#
_cell.length_a   1.000
_cell.length_b   1.000
_cell.length_c   1.000
_cell.angle_alpha   90.00
_cell.angle_beta   90.00
_cell.angle_gamma   90.00
#
_symmetry.space_group_name_H-M   'P 1'
#
loop_
_entity.id
_entity.type
_entity.pdbx_description
1 polymer ?
#
loop_
_entity_poly.entity_id
_entity_poly.type
_entity_poly.pdbx_seq_one_letter_code
_entity_poly.pdbx_strand_id
1 'polypeptide(L)'
;MSKKKYVVNLGLSYDKFSEEVLEDILTKANMFIEERIASCIVGKNFEVNSSILAVKDETITFEVLLEVISPIPLPLEYEVALDRIVDDTFKLIENALREVGSNATA
;
A
#
# COMPACT_ATOMS: atom_id res chain seq x y z
N MET A 1 10.98 18.72 2.14
CA MET A 1 10.36 17.55 1.50
C MET A 1 10.58 16.36 2.40
N SER A 2 9.52 15.63 2.80
CA SER A 2 9.63 14.48 3.68
C SER A 2 9.25 13.22 2.90
N LYS A 3 10.11 12.19 2.93
CA LYS A 3 9.83 10.90 2.31
C LYS A 3 9.71 9.85 3.40
N LYS A 4 8.61 9.10 3.39
CA LYS A 4 8.42 7.94 4.28
C LYS A 4 8.26 6.68 3.41
N LYS A 5 9.16 5.72 3.59
CA LYS A 5 9.09 4.40 2.94
C LYS A 5 8.58 3.40 3.97
N TYR A 6 7.53 2.68 3.62
CA TYR A 6 7.02 1.56 4.39
C TYR A 6 7.26 0.28 3.59
N VAL A 7 7.83 -0.72 4.23
CA VAL A 7 8.09 -2.02 3.60
C VAL A 7 7.45 -3.08 4.46
N VAL A 8 6.60 -3.90 3.85
CA VAL A 8 6.01 -5.05 4.51
C VAL A 8 6.32 -6.29 3.68
N ASN A 9 7.05 -7.21 4.32
CA ASN A 9 7.25 -8.53 3.78
C ASN A 9 6.13 -9.43 4.33
N LEU A 10 5.29 -9.96 3.43
CA LEU A 10 4.17 -10.82 3.80
C LEU A 10 4.58 -12.30 3.98
N GLY A 11 5.83 -12.66 3.64
CA GLY A 11 6.36 -14.02 3.79
C GLY A 11 5.64 -15.07 2.95
N LEU A 12 4.95 -14.65 1.88
CA LEU A 12 4.14 -15.54 1.04
C LEU A 12 4.97 -16.15 -0.09
N SER A 13 4.87 -17.47 -0.26
CA SER A 13 5.54 -18.21 -1.33
C SER A 13 4.90 -17.90 -2.69
N TYR A 14 5.74 -17.64 -3.68
CA TYR A 14 5.35 -17.17 -5.02
C TYR A 14 4.53 -18.18 -5.82
N ASP A 15 4.80 -19.47 -5.65
CA ASP A 15 4.21 -20.60 -6.36
C ASP A 15 2.67 -20.73 -6.19
N LYS A 16 2.07 -19.92 -5.32
CA LYS A 16 0.62 -19.88 -5.09
C LYS A 16 -0.12 -18.78 -5.86
N PHE A 17 0.57 -17.82 -6.50
CA PHE A 17 -0.07 -16.66 -7.11
C PHE A 17 0.44 -16.40 -8.53
N SER A 18 -0.47 -16.21 -9.49
CA SER A 18 -0.12 -15.80 -10.84
C SER A 18 0.26 -14.30 -10.89
N GLU A 19 1.01 -13.90 -11.91
CA GLU A 19 1.36 -12.48 -12.11
C GLU A 19 0.11 -11.60 -12.29
N GLU A 20 -0.91 -12.11 -12.98
CA GLU A 20 -2.20 -11.43 -13.18
C GLU A 20 -2.94 -11.19 -11.85
N VAL A 21 -2.93 -12.16 -10.94
CA VAL A 21 -3.51 -11.99 -9.60
C VAL A 21 -2.76 -10.91 -8.82
N LEU A 22 -1.43 -10.91 -8.87
CA LEU A 22 -0.62 -9.91 -8.17
C LEU A 22 -0.85 -8.51 -8.74
N GLU A 23 -1.00 -8.38 -10.05
CA GLU A 23 -1.31 -7.11 -10.71
C GLU A 23 -2.70 -6.59 -10.34
N ASP A 24 -3.73 -7.44 -10.27
CA ASP A 24 -5.07 -7.05 -9.82
C ASP A 24 -5.07 -6.59 -8.35
N ILE A 25 -4.36 -7.31 -7.46
CA ILE A 25 -4.20 -6.94 -6.06
C ILE A 25 -3.47 -5.59 -5.93
N LEU A 26 -2.38 -5.40 -6.67
CA LEU A 26 -1.65 -4.14 -6.70
C LEU A 26 -2.53 -2.99 -7.19
N THR A 27 -3.32 -3.21 -8.24
CA THR A 27 -4.22 -2.19 -8.80
C THR A 27 -5.24 -1.75 -7.76
N LYS A 28 -5.91 -2.71 -7.10
CA LYS A 28 -6.88 -2.43 -6.03
C LYS A 28 -6.25 -1.70 -4.85
N ALA A 29 -5.04 -2.11 -4.45
CA ALA A 29 -4.31 -1.46 -3.36
C ALA A 29 -3.90 -0.03 -3.71
N ASN A 30 -3.42 0.22 -4.94
CA ASN A 30 -3.09 1.57 -5.40
C ASN A 30 -4.33 2.48 -5.44
N MET A 31 -5.45 1.99 -5.98
CA MET A 31 -6.70 2.77 -5.97
C MET A 31 -7.16 3.08 -4.55
N PHE A 32 -7.13 2.08 -3.66
CA PHE A 32 -7.53 2.27 -2.26
C PHE A 32 -6.66 3.31 -1.55
N ILE A 33 -5.33 3.22 -1.68
CA ILE A 33 -4.43 4.16 -0.99
C ILE A 33 -4.60 5.57 -1.53
N GLU A 34 -4.75 5.74 -2.86
CA GLU A 34 -5.00 7.03 -3.51
C GLU A 34 -6.31 7.67 -3.04
N GLU A 35 -7.41 6.91 -3.01
CA GLU A 35 -8.71 7.39 -2.54
C GLU A 35 -8.66 7.81 -1.07
N ARG A 36 -8.00 7.01 -0.23
CA ARG A 36 -7.87 7.30 1.21
C ARG A 36 -7.00 8.53 1.45
N ILE A 37 -5.88 8.65 0.75
CA ILE A 37 -5.02 9.84 0.78
C ILE A 37 -5.83 11.06 0.35
N ALA A 38 -6.47 11.02 -0.82
CA ALA A 38 -7.28 12.12 -1.33
C ALA A 38 -8.33 12.56 -0.29
N SER A 39 -9.07 11.61 0.29
CA SER A 39 -10.06 11.91 1.32
C SER A 39 -9.49 12.58 2.58
N CYS A 40 -8.23 12.29 2.92
CA CYS A 40 -7.55 12.84 4.08
C CYS A 40 -6.90 14.22 3.82
N ILE A 41 -6.51 14.50 2.58
CA ILE A 41 -5.71 15.69 2.23
C ILE A 41 -6.47 16.75 1.43
N VAL A 42 -7.75 16.52 1.09
CA VAL A 42 -8.59 17.51 0.40
C VAL A 42 -8.55 18.86 1.13
N GLY A 43 -8.25 19.92 0.37
CA GLY A 43 -8.19 21.30 0.86
C GLY A 43 -6.96 21.63 1.69
N LYS A 44 -5.89 20.84 1.61
CA LYS A 44 -4.63 21.07 2.33
C LYS A 44 -3.54 21.58 1.40
N ASN A 45 -2.56 22.29 1.97
CA ASN A 45 -1.43 22.88 1.25
C ASN A 45 -0.25 21.91 1.09
N PHE A 46 -0.51 20.61 0.97
CA PHE A 46 0.52 19.60 0.76
C PHE A 46 0.00 18.50 -0.16
N GLU A 47 0.93 17.87 -0.86
CA GLU A 47 0.67 16.76 -1.77
C GLU A 47 1.25 15.48 -1.18
N VAL A 48 0.60 14.36 -1.45
CA VAL A 48 1.08 13.04 -1.07
C VAL A 48 1.02 12.16 -2.31
N ASN A 49 2.19 11.70 -2.74
CA ASN A 49 2.31 10.70 -3.80
C ASN A 49 2.46 9.33 -3.16
N SER A 50 1.70 8.36 -3.65
CA SER A 50 1.80 6.97 -3.24
C SER A 50 2.28 6.10 -4.39
N SER A 51 3.09 5.09 -4.08
CA SER A 51 3.32 3.97 -4.99
C SER A 51 3.41 2.68 -4.22
N ILE A 52 2.84 1.62 -4.79
CA ILE A 52 2.94 0.26 -4.26
C ILE A 52 3.68 -0.59 -5.28
N LEU A 53 4.75 -1.25 -4.82
CA LEU A 53 5.55 -2.17 -5.61
C LEU A 53 5.46 -3.56 -5.01
N ALA A 54 5.22 -4.58 -5.84
CA ALA A 54 5.49 -5.96 -5.45
C ALA A 54 6.89 -6.34 -5.94
N VAL A 55 7.76 -6.74 -5.01
CA VAL A 55 9.07 -7.32 -5.31
C VAL A 55 8.95 -8.83 -5.21
N LYS A 56 9.41 -9.49 -6.28
CA LYS A 56 9.37 -10.94 -6.45
C LYS A 56 10.79 -11.47 -6.33
N ASP A 57 11.07 -12.06 -5.18
CA ASP A 57 12.29 -12.86 -4.94
C ASP A 57 11.86 -14.29 -4.57
N GLU A 58 12.35 -14.83 -3.45
CA GLU A 58 11.89 -16.10 -2.87
C GLU A 58 10.52 -15.98 -2.18
N THR A 59 10.14 -14.74 -1.81
CA THR A 59 8.85 -14.40 -1.22
C THR A 59 8.29 -13.17 -1.91
N ILE A 60 6.98 -12.97 -1.82
CA ILE A 60 6.35 -11.74 -2.31
C ILE A 60 6.45 -10.68 -1.22
N THR A 61 7.14 -9.59 -1.53
CA THR A 61 7.26 -8.40 -0.67
C THR A 61 6.47 -7.27 -1.28
N PHE A 62 5.67 -6.56 -0.48
CA PHE A 62 4.98 -5.35 -0.91
C PHE A 62 5.64 -4.14 -0.25
N GLU A 63 6.09 -3.20 -1.08
CA GLU A 63 6.64 -1.93 -0.64
C GLU A 63 5.64 -0.83 -0.92
N VAL A 64 5.30 -0.03 0.10
CA VAL A 64 4.45 1.15 -0.02
C VAL A 64 5.31 2.38 0.23
N LEU A 65 5.49 3.20 -0.80
CA LEU A 65 6.21 4.46 -0.69
C LEU A 65 5.22 5.61 -0.61
N LEU A 66 5.36 6.43 0.42
CA LEU A 66 4.65 7.70 0.55
C LEU A 66 5.63 8.86 0.50
N GLU A 67 5.46 9.72 -0.49
CA GLU A 67 6.22 10.96 -0.61
C GLU A 67 5.33 12.15 -0.29
N VAL A 68 5.68 12.90 0.77
CA VAL A 68 4.93 14.07 1.20
C VAL A 68 5.67 15.34 0.78
N ILE A 69 5.02 16.12 -0.07
CA ILE A 69 5.51 17.39 -0.57
C ILE A 69 4.72 18.49 0.13
N SER A 70 5.35 19.13 1.10
CA SER A 70 4.73 20.19 1.91
C SER A 70 5.69 21.39 2.06
N PRO A 71 5.17 22.63 1.97
CA PRO A 71 5.95 23.85 2.23
C PRO A 71 6.23 24.05 3.73
N ILE A 72 5.49 23.38 4.60
CA ILE A 72 5.62 23.44 6.07
C ILE A 72 5.78 22.03 6.65
N PRO A 73 6.28 21.88 7.89
CA PRO A 73 6.26 20.60 8.59
C PRO A 73 4.85 20.02 8.62
N LEU A 74 4.74 18.72 8.35
CA LEU A 74 3.44 18.03 8.37
C LEU A 74 2.95 17.94 9.83
N PRO A 75 1.70 18.34 10.13
CA PRO A 75 1.16 18.17 11.48
C PRO A 75 1.05 16.69 11.86
N LEU A 76 1.31 16.37 13.13
CA LEU A 76 1.35 15.00 13.65
C LEU A 76 0.09 14.19 13.35
N GLU A 77 -1.08 14.83 13.35
CA GLU A 77 -2.36 14.19 13.00
C GLU A 77 -2.38 13.59 11.60
N TYR A 78 -1.74 14.25 10.61
CA TYR A 78 -1.66 13.74 9.24
C TYR A 78 -0.57 12.68 9.12
N GLU A 79 0.52 12.78 9.88
CA GLU A 79 1.50 11.69 9.94
C GLU A 79 0.84 10.40 10.42
N VAL A 80 0.08 10.47 11.51
CA VAL A 80 -0.67 9.33 12.04
C VAL A 80 -1.74 8.86 11.08
N ALA A 81 -2.41 9.77 10.37
CA ALA A 81 -3.41 9.39 9.36
C ALA A 81 -2.77 8.63 8.19
N LEU A 82 -1.63 9.09 7.68
CA LEU A 82 -0.89 8.42 6.62
C LEU A 82 -0.39 7.04 7.07
N ASP A 83 0.13 6.93 8.30
CA ASP A 83 0.53 5.63 8.87
C ASP A 83 -0.65 4.64 8.88
N ARG A 84 -1.83 5.08 9.32
CA ARG A 84 -3.04 4.23 9.34
C ARG A 84 -3.51 3.83 7.94
N ILE A 85 -3.42 4.73 6.96
CA ILE A 85 -3.78 4.44 5.58
C ILE A 85 -2.87 3.35 5.01
N VAL A 86 -1.58 3.40 5.32
CA VAL A 86 -0.62 2.35 4.93
C VAL A 86 -0.98 1.02 5.58
N ASP A 87 -1.24 1.01 6.89
CA ASP A 87 -1.65 -0.20 7.61
C ASP A 87 -2.93 -0.83 7.03
N ASP A 88 -3.92 -0.01 6.70
CA ASP A 88 -5.17 -0.48 6.09
C ASP A 88 -4.95 -1.02 4.67
N THR A 89 -4.06 -0.39 3.91
CA THR A 89 -3.63 -0.89 2.58
C THR A 89 -2.98 -2.27 2.69
N PHE A 90 -2.11 -2.48 3.68
CA PHE A 90 -1.50 -3.80 3.89
C PHE A 90 -2.52 -4.86 4.29
N LYS A 91 -3.49 -4.55 5.16
CA LYS A 91 -4.58 -5.49 5.49
C LYS A 91 -5.41 -5.86 4.26
N LEU A 92 -5.66 -4.90 3.36
CA LEU A 92 -6.37 -5.15 2.11
C LEU A 92 -5.60 -6.13 1.21
N ILE A 93 -4.29 -5.92 1.06
CA ILE A 93 -3.41 -6.83 0.32
C ILE A 93 -3.41 -8.22 0.95
N GLU A 94 -3.23 -8.32 2.27
CA GLU A 94 -3.23 -9.60 3.00
C GLU A 94 -4.55 -10.38 2.81
N ASN A 95 -5.68 -9.69 2.92
CA ASN A 95 -7.00 -10.30 2.75
C ASN A 95 -7.19 -10.81 1.32
N ALA A 96 -6.83 -10.00 0.32
CA ALA A 96 -6.94 -10.41 -1.08
C ALA A 96 -6.08 -11.64 -1.39
N LEU A 97 -4.85 -11.69 -0.85
CA LEU A 97 -3.97 -12.85 -1.00
C LEU A 97 -4.52 -14.09 -0.29
N ARG A 98 -5.14 -13.95 0.88
CA ARG A 98 -5.79 -15.06 1.58
C ARG A 98 -7.00 -15.60 0.83
N GLU A 99 -7.82 -14.73 0.24
CA GLU A 99 -8.99 -15.13 -0.55
C GLU A 99 -8.57 -15.95 -1.77
N VAL A 100 -7.57 -15.47 -2.51
CA VAL A 100 -7.06 -16.20 -3.69
C VAL A 100 -6.38 -17.52 -3.27
N GLY A 101 -5.57 -17.49 -2.20
CA GLY A 101 -4.90 -18.67 -1.69
C GLY A 101 -5.86 -19.74 -1.15
N SER A 102 -7.04 -19.35 -0.66
CA SER A 102 -8.09 -20.28 -0.21
C SER A 102 -8.88 -20.87 -1.38
N ASN A 103 -9.14 -20.08 -2.42
CA ASN A 103 -9.83 -20.54 -3.63
C ASN A 103 -8.99 -21.47 -4.52
N ALA A 104 -7.66 -21.46 -4.40
CA ALA A 104 -6.79 -22.39 -5.11
C ALA A 104 -6.84 -23.84 -4.58
N THR A 105 -7.54 -24.08 -3.47
CA THR A 105 -7.67 -25.41 -2.83
C THR A 105 -9.07 -26.03 -2.91
N ALA A 106 -10.02 -25.42 -3.63
CA ALA A 106 -11.41 -25.89 -3.75
C ALA A 106 -11.69 -26.57 -5.10
#